data_AF-A0A9Q3FP51-F1
#
_entry.id   AF-A0A9Q3FP51-F1
#
_cell.length_a   1.000
_cell.length_b   1.000
_cell.length_c   1.000
_cell.angle_alpha   90.00
_cell.angle_beta   90.00
_cell.angle_gamma   90.00
#
_symmetry.space_group_name_H-M   'P 1'
#
loop_
_entity.id
_entity.type
_entity.pdbx_description
1 polymer ?
#
loop_
_entity_poly.entity_id
_entity_poly.type
_entity_poly.pdbx_seq_one_letter_code
_entity_poly.pdbx_strand_id
1 'polypeptide(L)'
;MESCSSTHFILGKDYLIIQITVIKVSPVSLELEKSKSEQLNEAEISLHLTDKQESELSTLLYDQTESSASDKDQLGGIVGNEFDIILNIERPYPPLLRRPEYPESPKSIESLEIHIKELLDLGLIRKVGQTEEVEITTPVIVEWHNEKSRMVGGFRALNTYTVPDRYPIPKI
;
A
#
# COMPACT_ATOMS: atom_id res chain seq x y z
N MET A 1 -6.56 -33.29 19.12
CA MET A 1 -6.23 -34.05 20.35
C MET A 1 -5.03 -33.37 20.98
N GLU A 2 -5.28 -32.48 21.93
CA GLU A 2 -4.25 -31.66 22.58
C GLU A 2 -3.57 -32.51 23.67
N SER A 3 -2.25 -32.66 23.61
CA SER A 3 -1.49 -33.30 24.68
C SER A 3 -1.08 -32.25 25.71
N CYS A 4 -1.83 -32.19 26.82
CA CYS A 4 -1.48 -31.35 27.97
C CYS A 4 -0.42 -32.07 28.81
N SER A 5 0.75 -31.46 28.99
CA SER A 5 1.81 -31.97 29.88
C SER A 5 2.00 -30.99 31.04
N SER A 6 1.50 -31.33 32.22
CA SER A 6 1.73 -30.55 33.43
C SER A 6 3.07 -30.94 34.06
N THR A 7 3.94 -29.98 34.30
CA THR A 7 5.21 -30.20 35.00
C THR A 7 5.18 -29.43 36.31
N HIS A 8 5.35 -30.13 37.42
CA HIS A 8 5.33 -29.56 38.76
C HIS A 8 6.78 -29.30 39.20
N PHE A 9 7.08 -28.07 39.65
CA PHE A 9 8.37 -27.74 40.22
C PHE A 9 8.20 -27.43 41.72
N ILE A 10 9.10 -27.98 42.54
CA ILE A 10 9.15 -27.74 43.99
C ILE A 10 10.39 -26.89 44.26
N LEU A 11 10.21 -25.71 44.87
CA LEU A 11 11.27 -24.76 45.18
C LEU A 11 11.24 -24.41 46.67
N GLY A 12 12.24 -24.88 47.42
CA GLY A 12 12.61 -24.34 48.75
C GLY A 12 11.64 -24.61 49.91
N LYS A 13 12.12 -24.37 51.14
CA LYS A 13 11.54 -24.86 52.42
C LYS A 13 10.23 -24.22 52.86
N ASP A 14 9.70 -23.24 52.15
CA ASP A 14 8.41 -22.60 52.44
C ASP A 14 7.45 -22.90 51.28
N TYR A 15 6.51 -23.81 51.54
CA TYR A 15 5.69 -24.46 50.53
C TYR A 15 4.77 -23.48 49.77
N LEU A 16 5.20 -23.05 48.59
CA LEU A 16 4.34 -22.40 47.59
C LEU A 16 4.27 -23.30 46.35
N ILE A 17 3.16 -24.00 46.16
CA ILE A 17 2.93 -24.83 44.97
C ILE A 17 2.37 -23.91 43.88
N ILE A 18 3.20 -23.52 42.92
CA ILE A 18 2.77 -22.78 41.74
C ILE A 18 2.49 -23.80 40.63
N GLN A 19 1.21 -23.96 40.28
CA GLN A 19 0.81 -24.79 39.14
C GLN A 19 0.94 -23.95 37.86
N ILE A 20 2.05 -24.12 37.14
CA ILE A 20 2.27 -23.46 35.84
C ILE A 20 1.82 -24.41 34.73
N THR A 21 0.67 -24.10 34.14
CA THR A 21 0.17 -24.81 32.95
C THR A 21 0.84 -24.22 31.72
N VAL A 22 1.84 -24.92 31.17
CA VAL A 22 2.46 -24.55 29.90
C VAL A 22 1.58 -25.08 28.77
N ILE A 23 0.71 -24.22 28.24
CA ILE A 23 -0.06 -24.52 27.03
C ILE A 23 0.92 -24.41 25.86
N LYS A 24 1.18 -25.55 25.19
CA LYS A 24 2.00 -25.58 23.97
C LYS A 24 1.15 -25.08 22.81
N VAL A 25 0.96 -23.76 22.74
CA VAL A 25 0.26 -23.09 21.65
C VAL A 25 1.17 -23.14 20.42
N SER A 26 0.66 -23.63 19.30
CA SER A 26 1.41 -23.61 18.05
C SER A 26 1.75 -22.16 17.66
N PRO A 27 2.94 -21.87 17.09
CA PRO A 27 3.31 -20.50 16.73
C PRO A 27 2.29 -19.85 15.76
N VAL A 28 1.66 -20.65 14.90
CA VAL A 28 0.63 -20.24 13.93
C VAL A 28 -0.61 -19.63 14.61
N SER A 29 -1.07 -20.20 15.73
CA SER A 29 -2.26 -19.70 16.42
C SER A 29 -2.07 -18.32 17.06
N LEU A 30 -0.84 -17.97 17.49
CA LEU A 30 -0.56 -16.67 18.11
C LEU A 30 -0.45 -15.53 17.07
N GLU A 31 0.06 -15.84 15.87
CA GLU A 31 0.14 -14.89 14.76
C GLU A 31 -1.24 -14.60 14.17
N LEU A 32 -2.09 -15.63 14.06
CA LEU A 32 -3.46 -15.48 13.57
C LEU A 32 -4.34 -14.64 14.51
N GLU A 33 -4.18 -14.78 15.83
CA GLU A 33 -4.89 -13.94 16.80
C GLU A 33 -4.41 -12.48 16.78
N LYS A 34 -3.09 -12.25 16.61
CA LYS A 34 -2.56 -10.90 16.42
C LYS A 34 -3.07 -10.27 15.13
N SER A 35 -3.04 -11.01 14.01
CA SER A 35 -3.57 -10.56 12.72
C SER A 35 -5.05 -10.21 12.79
N LYS A 36 -5.85 -11.04 13.46
CA LYS A 36 -7.27 -10.74 13.76
C LYS A 36 -7.40 -9.41 14.47
N SER A 37 -6.64 -9.19 15.54
CA SER A 37 -6.74 -7.97 16.34
C SER A 37 -6.25 -6.71 15.62
N GLU A 38 -5.26 -6.81 14.73
CA GLU A 38 -4.71 -5.63 14.04
C GLU A 38 -5.54 -5.26 12.81
N GLN A 39 -5.95 -6.24 11.98
CA GLN A 39 -6.60 -5.97 10.70
C GLN A 39 -8.13 -5.84 10.79
N LEU A 40 -8.77 -6.54 11.73
CA LEU A 40 -10.23 -6.55 11.82
C LEU A 40 -10.79 -5.46 12.74
N ASN A 41 -9.97 -4.85 13.59
CA ASN A 41 -10.42 -3.79 14.50
C ASN A 41 -10.89 -2.53 13.77
N GLU A 42 -10.36 -2.25 12.57
CA GLU A 42 -10.78 -1.13 11.74
C GLU A 42 -11.79 -1.52 10.64
N ALA A 43 -12.07 -2.83 10.50
CA ALA A 43 -12.94 -3.35 9.45
C ALA A 43 -14.41 -3.32 9.89
N GLU A 44 -15.29 -2.83 9.01
CA GLU A 44 -16.74 -2.97 9.20
C GLU A 44 -17.17 -4.41 8.84
N ILE A 45 -17.12 -5.30 9.83
CA ILE A 45 -17.61 -6.67 9.69
C ILE A 45 -19.14 -6.68 9.81
N SER A 46 -19.80 -7.42 8.92
CA SER A 46 -21.26 -7.58 8.97
C SER A 46 -21.72 -8.27 10.26
N LEU A 47 -22.68 -7.65 10.95
CA LEU A 47 -23.31 -8.19 12.16
C LEU A 47 -24.11 -9.48 11.93
N HIS A 48 -24.28 -9.91 10.67
CA HIS A 48 -25.04 -11.11 10.31
C HIS A 48 -24.17 -12.35 10.14
N LEU A 49 -22.85 -12.24 10.34
CA LEU A 49 -21.97 -13.40 10.30
C LEU A 49 -22.18 -14.26 11.54
N THR A 50 -22.21 -15.57 11.33
CA THR A 50 -22.12 -16.54 12.43
C THR A 50 -20.67 -16.67 12.89
N ASP A 51 -20.45 -17.05 14.16
CA ASP A 51 -19.12 -17.26 14.74
C ASP A 51 -18.22 -18.17 13.87
N LYS A 52 -18.83 -19.15 13.19
CA LYS A 52 -18.13 -20.05 12.27
C LYS A 52 -17.64 -19.31 11.02
N GLN A 53 -18.48 -18.47 10.42
CA GLN A 53 -18.13 -17.72 9.21
C GLN A 53 -17.11 -16.63 9.50
N GLU A 54 -17.17 -16.00 10.67
CA GLU A 54 -16.18 -15.02 11.10
C GLU A 54 -14.80 -15.66 11.28
N SER A 55 -14.77 -16.87 11.86
CA SER A 55 -13.54 -17.65 11.98
C SER A 55 -12.98 -18.04 10.60
N GLU A 56 -13.82 -18.52 9.69
CA GLU A 56 -13.43 -18.87 8.31
C GLU A 56 -12.91 -17.65 7.53
N LEU A 57 -13.56 -16.49 7.67
CA LEU A 57 -13.15 -15.23 7.05
C LEU A 57 -11.77 -14.81 7.55
N SER A 58 -11.53 -14.90 8.85
CA SER A 58 -10.25 -14.52 9.44
C SER A 58 -9.11 -15.44 8.98
N THR A 59 -9.37 -16.73 8.88
CA THR A 59 -8.41 -17.68 8.31
C THR A 59 -8.14 -17.36 6.84
N LEU A 60 -9.17 -17.07 6.05
CA LEU A 60 -9.01 -16.70 4.64
C LEU A 60 -8.17 -15.43 4.46
N LEU A 61 -8.44 -14.38 5.25
CA LEU A 61 -7.68 -13.12 5.20
C LEU A 61 -6.22 -13.34 5.60
N TYR A 62 -5.98 -14.16 6.62
CA TYR A 62 -4.63 -14.55 7.02
C TYR A 62 -3.89 -15.31 5.91
N ASP A 63 -4.54 -16.30 5.31
CA ASP A 63 -3.99 -17.12 4.23
C ASP A 63 -3.75 -16.32 2.93
N GLN A 64 -4.41 -15.16 2.77
CA GLN A 64 -4.32 -14.28 1.61
C GLN A 64 -3.61 -12.95 1.94
N THR A 65 -2.86 -12.89 3.04
CA THR A 65 -2.13 -11.69 3.50
C THR A 65 -1.23 -11.10 2.43
N GLU A 66 -0.47 -11.93 1.69
CA GLU A 66 0.44 -11.46 0.63
C GLU A 66 -0.29 -10.88 -0.60
N SER A 67 -1.56 -11.27 -0.81
CA SER A 67 -2.37 -10.76 -1.92
C SER A 67 -3.18 -9.51 -1.58
N SER A 68 -3.19 -9.15 -0.30
CA SER A 68 -3.95 -8.02 0.24
C SER A 68 -3.00 -6.83 0.47
N ALA A 69 -3.42 -5.63 0.05
CA ALA A 69 -2.68 -4.42 0.42
C ALA A 69 -2.79 -4.23 1.94
N SER A 70 -1.65 -4.18 2.62
CA SER A 70 -1.56 -3.93 4.06
C SER A 70 -0.66 -2.74 4.34
N ASP A 71 -0.64 -2.23 5.57
CA ASP A 71 0.21 -1.08 5.92
C ASP A 71 1.71 -1.31 5.71
N LYS A 72 2.15 -2.56 5.73
CA LYS A 72 3.56 -2.93 5.52
C LYS A 72 3.90 -3.14 4.04
N ASP A 73 2.95 -3.67 3.26
CA ASP A 73 3.06 -3.92 1.83
C ASP A 73 1.86 -3.29 1.10
N GLN A 74 1.85 -1.95 1.06
CA GLN A 74 0.73 -1.18 0.50
C GLN A 74 0.69 -1.24 -1.03
N LEU A 75 1.82 -1.54 -1.68
CA LEU A 75 1.99 -1.45 -3.12
C LEU A 75 2.45 -2.78 -3.70
N GLY A 76 1.65 -3.31 -4.64
CA GLY A 76 2.07 -4.40 -5.50
C GLY A 76 2.95 -3.90 -6.64
N GLY A 77 4.00 -4.66 -6.98
CA GLY A 77 4.86 -4.39 -8.14
C GLY A 77 5.12 -5.68 -8.91
N ILE A 78 4.93 -5.65 -10.23
CA ILE A 78 5.30 -6.79 -11.07
C ILE A 78 6.75 -6.62 -11.50
N VAL A 79 7.62 -7.51 -10.99
CA VAL A 79 9.04 -7.51 -11.35
C VAL A 79 9.20 -7.90 -12.83
N GLY A 80 9.98 -7.10 -13.58
CA GLY A 80 10.31 -7.37 -14.98
C GLY A 80 9.32 -6.80 -16.00
N ASN A 81 8.29 -6.07 -15.57
CA ASN A 81 7.37 -5.36 -16.47
C ASN A 81 7.69 -3.86 -16.52
N GLU A 82 8.77 -3.52 -17.21
CA GLU A 82 9.11 -2.14 -17.57
C GLU A 82 8.43 -1.78 -18.91
N PHE A 83 7.93 -0.55 -19.02
CA PHE A 83 7.21 -0.09 -20.20
C PHE A 83 7.89 1.12 -20.82
N ASP A 84 8.19 1.03 -22.11
CA ASP A 84 8.64 2.16 -22.90
C ASP A 84 7.43 2.96 -23.41
N ILE A 85 7.40 4.26 -23.09
CA ILE A 85 6.43 5.18 -23.67
C ILE A 85 6.96 5.68 -25.01
N ILE A 86 6.41 5.16 -26.10
CA ILE A 86 6.80 5.53 -27.46
C ILE A 86 6.12 6.85 -27.84
N LEU A 87 6.93 7.83 -28.25
CA LEU A 87 6.46 9.12 -28.76
C LEU A 87 6.41 9.11 -30.30
N ASN A 88 5.49 9.87 -30.89
CA ASN A 88 5.34 10.05 -32.33
C ASN A 88 6.18 11.22 -32.89
N ILE A 89 7.11 11.74 -32.09
CA ILE A 89 7.99 12.86 -32.39
C ILE A 89 9.42 12.51 -31.96
N GLU A 90 10.39 13.16 -32.60
CA GLU A 90 11.80 13.05 -32.25
C GLU A 90 12.32 14.32 -31.57
N ARG A 91 13.52 14.23 -30.99
CA ARG A 91 14.19 15.39 -30.39
C ARG A 91 14.60 16.40 -31.49
N PRO A 92 14.55 17.71 -31.19
CA PRO A 92 14.17 18.33 -29.93
C PRO A 92 12.65 18.35 -29.71
N TYR A 93 12.22 18.06 -28.47
CA TYR A 93 10.79 18.05 -28.13
C TYR A 93 10.18 19.46 -28.15
N PRO A 94 8.89 19.57 -28.51
CA PRO A 94 8.21 20.87 -28.58
C PRO A 94 8.10 21.51 -27.19
N PRO A 95 8.08 22.86 -27.10
CA PRO A 95 7.93 23.58 -25.83
C PRO A 95 6.69 23.18 -25.02
N LEU A 96 5.65 22.65 -25.69
CA LEU A 96 4.44 22.17 -25.04
C LEU A 96 4.69 20.97 -24.10
N LEU A 97 5.78 20.22 -24.30
CA LEU A 97 6.23 19.17 -23.40
C LEU A 97 7.15 19.68 -22.28
N ARG A 98 7.51 20.96 -22.28
CA ARG A 98 8.34 21.61 -21.24
C ARG A 98 7.53 22.67 -20.52
N ARG A 99 6.41 22.27 -19.91
CA ARG A 99 5.51 23.24 -19.26
C ARG A 99 6.05 23.61 -17.88
N PRO A 100 6.00 24.90 -17.51
CA PRO A 100 6.31 25.31 -16.15
C PRO A 100 5.21 24.84 -15.20
N GLU A 101 5.54 24.84 -13.92
CA GLU A 101 4.59 24.66 -12.83
C GLU A 101 3.55 25.78 -12.82
N TYR A 102 2.32 25.46 -12.42
CA TYR A 102 1.30 26.47 -12.23
C TYR A 102 1.45 27.13 -10.85
N PRO A 103 1.14 28.43 -10.72
CA PRO A 103 1.09 29.07 -9.42
C PRO A 103 -0.05 28.47 -8.60
N GLU A 104 0.28 27.89 -7.46
CA GLU A 104 -0.66 27.20 -6.58
C GLU A 104 -0.96 28.01 -5.31
N SER A 105 -2.13 27.78 -4.72
CA SER A 105 -2.50 28.39 -3.44
C SER A 105 -1.68 27.80 -2.29
N PRO A 106 -1.45 28.52 -1.18
CA PRO A 106 -0.69 28.00 -0.03
C PRO A 106 -1.21 26.65 0.47
N LYS A 107 -2.54 26.51 0.58
CA LYS A 107 -3.21 25.26 0.95
C LYS A 107 -2.90 24.11 -0.02
N SER A 108 -2.78 24.41 -1.31
CA SER A 108 -2.48 23.40 -2.33
C SER A 108 -1.00 23.01 -2.32
N ILE A 109 -0.10 23.96 -2.03
CA ILE A 109 1.33 23.69 -1.83
C ILE A 109 1.53 22.74 -0.65
N GLU A 110 0.95 23.05 0.51
CA GLU A 110 1.03 22.19 1.70
C GLU A 110 0.53 20.77 1.40
N SER A 111 -0.59 20.67 0.68
CA SER A 111 -1.11 19.36 0.28
C SER A 111 -0.20 18.64 -0.72
N LEU A 112 0.42 19.34 -1.68
CA LEU A 112 1.35 18.74 -2.62
C LEU A 112 2.58 18.19 -1.91
N GLU A 113 3.11 18.92 -0.92
CA GLU A 113 4.26 18.47 -0.14
C GLU A 113 3.96 17.16 0.60
N ILE A 114 2.76 17.02 1.18
CA ILE A 114 2.31 15.78 1.81
C ILE A 114 2.29 14.63 0.79
N HIS A 115 1.60 14.81 -0.34
CA HIS A 115 1.50 13.78 -1.39
C HIS A 115 2.86 13.40 -1.98
N ILE A 116 3.73 14.37 -2.26
CA ILE A 116 5.08 14.14 -2.79
C ILE A 116 5.91 13.36 -1.78
N LYS A 117 5.83 13.71 -0.49
CA LYS A 117 6.56 13.00 0.56
C LYS A 117 6.11 11.54 0.66
N GLU A 118 4.81 11.28 0.66
CA GLU A 118 4.27 9.91 0.67
C GLU A 118 4.79 9.11 -0.53
N LEU A 119 4.76 9.68 -1.74
CA LEU A 119 5.26 8.99 -2.94
C LEU A 119 6.79 8.76 -2.93
N LEU A 120 7.55 9.65 -2.29
CA LEU A 120 8.99 9.47 -2.08
C LEU A 120 9.27 8.36 -1.06
N ASP A 121 8.54 8.35 0.06
CA ASP A 121 8.66 7.34 1.11
C ASP A 121 8.27 5.95 0.60
N LEU A 122 7.30 5.87 -0.32
CA LEU A 122 6.88 4.66 -1.03
C LEU A 122 7.82 4.27 -2.19
N GLY A 123 8.80 5.10 -2.54
CA GLY A 123 9.74 4.84 -3.63
C GLY A 123 9.13 4.88 -5.04
N LEU A 124 7.93 5.46 -5.19
CA LEU A 124 7.23 5.59 -6.48
C LEU A 124 7.78 6.72 -7.35
N ILE A 125 8.29 7.77 -6.73
CA ILE A 125 8.96 8.88 -7.40
C ILE A 125 10.36 9.07 -6.83
N ARG A 126 11.24 9.75 -7.58
CA ARG A 126 12.58 10.12 -7.13
C ARG A 126 12.90 11.55 -7.50
N LYS A 127 13.83 12.13 -6.75
CA LYS A 127 14.44 13.39 -7.15
C LYS A 127 15.34 13.17 -8.38
N VAL A 128 15.20 14.04 -9.36
CA VAL A 128 16.10 14.10 -10.52
C VAL A 128 17.46 14.64 -10.09
N GLY A 129 18.55 14.06 -10.60
CA GLY A 129 19.91 14.51 -10.29
C GLY A 129 20.21 15.90 -10.86
N GLN A 130 21.15 16.64 -10.25
CA GLN A 130 21.53 17.98 -10.73
C GLN A 130 22.06 18.00 -12.17
N THR A 131 22.67 16.91 -12.60
CA THR A 131 23.26 16.74 -13.94
C THR A 131 22.34 16.05 -14.92
N GLU A 132 21.16 15.60 -14.48
CA GLU A 132 20.22 14.86 -15.31
C GLU A 132 19.34 15.85 -16.08
N GLU A 133 19.37 15.77 -17.41
CA GLU A 133 18.57 16.64 -18.25
C GLU A 133 17.11 16.17 -18.28
N VAL A 134 16.19 17.03 -17.84
CA VAL A 134 14.75 16.79 -17.93
C VAL A 134 14.21 17.45 -19.19
N GLU A 135 13.91 16.63 -20.19
CA GLU A 135 13.43 17.14 -21.48
C GLU A 135 11.90 17.32 -21.54
N ILE A 136 11.18 16.63 -20.65
CA ILE A 136 9.71 16.62 -20.57
C ILE A 136 9.29 16.94 -19.14
N THR A 137 8.45 17.95 -18.98
CA THR A 137 7.84 18.35 -17.70
C THR A 137 6.33 18.46 -17.86
N THR A 138 5.61 17.92 -16.88
CA THR A 138 4.15 17.99 -16.80
C THR A 138 3.78 18.73 -15.52
N PRO A 139 2.92 19.76 -15.60
CA PRO A 139 2.50 20.46 -14.41
C PRO A 139 1.58 19.55 -13.60
N VAL A 140 1.68 19.66 -12.29
CA VAL A 140 0.86 18.95 -11.33
C VAL A 140 -0.04 19.96 -10.62
N ILE A 141 -1.30 19.61 -10.42
CA ILE A 141 -2.30 20.42 -9.73
C ILE A 141 -2.93 19.63 -8.60
N VAL A 142 -3.59 20.33 -7.67
CA VAL A 142 -4.39 19.68 -6.61
C VAL A 142 -5.87 19.83 -6.91
N GLU A 143 -6.58 18.71 -6.89
CA GLU A 143 -8.04 18.68 -6.92
C GLU A 143 -8.60 18.37 -5.53
N TRP A 144 -9.62 19.11 -5.10
CA TRP A 144 -10.25 18.97 -3.79
C TRP A 144 -11.65 18.38 -3.92
N HIS A 145 -11.95 17.36 -3.12
CA HIS A 145 -13.28 16.77 -3.02
C HIS A 145 -13.57 16.31 -1.59
N ASN A 146 -14.66 16.78 -0.98
CA ASN A 146 -15.04 16.48 0.41
C ASN A 146 -13.87 16.66 1.39
N GLU A 147 -13.19 17.81 1.32
CA GLU A 147 -12.02 18.17 2.14
C GLU A 147 -10.77 17.31 1.94
N LYS A 148 -10.83 16.28 1.09
CA LYS A 148 -9.68 15.47 0.69
C LYS A 148 -9.08 16.03 -0.60
N SER A 149 -7.76 16.08 -0.65
CA SER A 149 -6.99 16.54 -1.80
C SER A 149 -6.43 15.36 -2.59
N ARG A 150 -6.20 15.57 -3.89
CA ARG A 150 -5.56 14.61 -4.79
C ARG A 150 -4.58 15.33 -5.70
N MET A 151 -3.41 14.74 -5.89
CA MET A 151 -2.42 15.20 -6.85
C MET A 151 -2.78 14.73 -8.27
N VAL A 152 -2.89 15.64 -9.23
CA VAL A 152 -3.31 15.34 -10.62
C VAL A 152 -2.29 15.88 -11.61
N GLY A 153 -1.72 15.01 -12.45
CA GLY A 153 -0.79 15.39 -13.51
C GLY A 153 -1.48 15.84 -14.80
N GLY A 154 -1.04 16.97 -15.36
CA GLY A 154 -1.56 17.57 -16.59
C GLY A 154 -1.10 16.91 -17.90
N PHE A 155 -1.27 15.59 -18.07
CA PHE A 155 -0.68 14.80 -19.17
C PHE A 155 -1.28 15.03 -20.57
N ARG A 156 -2.18 16.00 -20.75
CA ARG A 156 -2.86 16.25 -22.05
C ARG A 156 -1.87 16.53 -23.18
N ALA A 157 -0.82 17.29 -22.90
CA ALA A 157 0.22 17.58 -23.88
C ALA A 157 0.97 16.29 -24.26
N LEU A 158 1.42 15.53 -23.27
CA LEU A 158 2.11 14.25 -23.46
C LEU A 158 1.28 13.27 -24.29
N ASN A 159 0.01 13.09 -23.94
CA ASN A 159 -0.89 12.16 -24.62
C ASN A 159 -1.08 12.47 -26.12
N THR A 160 -0.95 13.74 -26.53
CA THR A 160 -1.00 14.13 -27.95
C THR A 160 0.19 13.56 -28.75
N TYR A 161 1.32 13.40 -28.07
CA TYR A 161 2.57 12.94 -28.66
C TYR A 161 2.87 11.47 -28.36
N THR A 162 2.08 10.80 -27.53
CA THR A 162 2.23 9.37 -27.25
C THR A 162 1.57 8.53 -28.37
N VAL A 163 2.28 7.52 -28.86
CA VAL A 163 1.71 6.53 -29.78
C VAL A 163 0.66 5.72 -29.02
N PRO A 164 -0.60 5.65 -29.50
CA PRO A 164 -1.65 4.96 -28.77
C PRO A 164 -1.41 3.46 -28.78
N ASP A 165 -1.40 2.84 -27.59
CA ASP A 165 -1.51 1.40 -27.46
C ASP A 165 -2.90 0.95 -27.90
N ARG A 166 -2.95 0.05 -28.89
CA ARG A 166 -4.19 -0.46 -29.48
C ARG A 166 -4.59 -1.82 -28.90
N TYR A 167 -3.96 -2.26 -27.81
CA TYR A 167 -4.37 -3.47 -27.13
C TYR A 167 -5.85 -3.38 -26.69
N PRO A 168 -6.73 -4.27 -27.17
CA PRO A 168 -8.16 -4.13 -26.92
C PRO A 168 -8.46 -4.50 -25.47
N ILE A 169 -8.94 -3.53 -24.69
CA ILE A 169 -9.60 -3.80 -23.43
C ILE A 169 -10.98 -4.38 -23.77
N PRO A 170 -11.31 -5.61 -23.35
CA PRO A 170 -12.62 -6.19 -23.61
C PRO A 170 -13.70 -5.31 -22.95
N LYS A 171 -14.75 -5.00 -23.70
CA LYS A 171 -15.94 -4.34 -23.14
C LYS A 171 -16.73 -5.41 -22.39
N ILE A 172 -16.81 -5.27 -21.06
CA ILE A 172 -17.61 -6.11 -20.16
C ILE A 172 -19.00 -5.50 -20.03
#